data_AF-A0A5C8BA54-F1
#
_entry.id   AF-A0A5C8BA54-F1
#
_cell.length_a   1.000
_cell.length_b   1.000
_cell.length_c   1.000
_cell.angle_alpha   90.00
_cell.angle_beta   90.00
_cell.angle_gamma   90.00
#
_symmetry.space_group_name_H-M   'P 1'
#
loop_
_entity.id
_entity.type
_entity.pdbx_description
1 polymer ?
#
loop_
_entity_poly.entity_id
_entity_poly.type
_entity_poly.pdbx_seq_one_letter_code
_entity_poly.pdbx_strand_id
1 'polypeptide(L)' 'MMKHWIAVASAEHVAIGRAQGFMQVCHGKAAPLRRLSAGDTVIYYSPVERFGGKTLCQSFT' A
#
# COMPACT_ATOMS: atom_id res chain seq x y z
N MET A 1 17.97 2.80 -12.35
CA MET A 1 17.69 1.44 -11.84
C MET A 1 16.30 1.47 -11.23
N MET A 2 15.44 0.48 -11.51
CA MET A 2 14.11 0.42 -10.88
C MET A 2 14.25 0.20 -9.38
N LYS A 3 13.42 0.86 -8.58
CA LYS A 3 13.37 0.64 -7.13
C LYS A 3 12.17 -0.23 -6.78
N HIS A 4 12.32 -0.93 -5.66
CA HIS A 4 11.28 -1.76 -5.08
C HIS A 4 10.88 -1.20 -3.72
N TRP A 5 9.58 -1.07 -3.48
CA TRP A 5 9.02 -0.48 -2.28
C TRP A 5 8.04 -1.44 -1.63
N ILE A 6 8.02 -1.46 -0.31
CA ILE A 6 6.95 -2.12 0.46
C ILE A 6 6.05 -1.05 1.05
N ALA A 7 4.77 -1.12 0.70
CA ALA A 7 3.70 -0.33 1.27
C ALA A 7 2.98 -1.14 2.36
N VAL A 8 2.60 -0.49 3.45
CA VAL A 8 1.84 -1.13 4.54
C VAL A 8 0.46 -0.47 4.65
N ALA A 9 -0.59 -1.26 4.41
CA ALA A 9 -1.99 -0.83 4.48
C ALA A 9 -2.90 -2.04 4.73
N SER A 10 -4.11 -1.84 5.25
CA SER A 10 -5.08 -2.95 5.42
C SER A 10 -5.50 -3.55 4.07
N ALA A 11 -5.82 -4.84 4.03
CA ALA A 11 -6.15 -5.53 2.77
C ALA A 11 -7.32 -4.87 2.00
N GLU A 12 -8.35 -4.41 2.72
CA GLU A 12 -9.47 -3.65 2.16
C GLU A 12 -9.02 -2.35 1.49
N HIS A 13 -8.05 -1.64 2.08
CA HIS A 13 -7.51 -0.40 1.51
C HIS A 13 -6.77 -0.68 0.20
N VAL A 14 -5.98 -1.76 0.17
CA VAL A 14 -5.28 -2.22 -1.04
C VAL A 14 -6.28 -2.58 -2.13
N ALA A 15 -7.32 -3.34 -1.79
CA ALA A 15 -8.38 -3.73 -2.73
C ALA A 15 -9.10 -2.52 -3.35
N ILE A 16 -9.45 -1.51 -2.53
CA ILE A 16 -10.07 -0.27 -3.02
C ILE A 16 -9.13 0.47 -3.98
N GLY A 17 -7.87 0.67 -3.60
CA GLY A 17 -6.89 1.33 -4.46
C GLY A 17 -6.69 0.63 -5.80
N ARG A 18 -6.57 -0.72 -5.79
CA ARG A 18 -6.48 -1.52 -7.01
C ARG A 18 -7.72 -1.39 -7.88
N ALA A 19 -8.92 -1.44 -7.30
CA ALA A 19 -10.17 -1.29 -8.04
C ALA A 19 -10.35 0.12 -8.64
N GLN A 20 -9.84 1.15 -7.96
CA GLN A 20 -9.96 2.55 -8.40
C GLN A 20 -8.75 3.05 -9.22
N GLY A 21 -7.72 2.23 -9.38
CA GLY A 21 -6.55 2.56 -10.19
C GLY A 21 -5.58 3.55 -9.53
N PHE A 22 -5.55 3.64 -8.21
CA PHE A 22 -4.59 4.49 -7.48
C PHE A 22 -4.02 3.81 -6.23
N MET A 23 -2.94 4.37 -5.71
CA MET A 23 -2.37 4.01 -4.42
C MET A 23 -2.47 5.18 -3.45
N GLN A 24 -2.85 4.89 -2.21
CA GLN A 24 -2.69 5.79 -1.07
C GLN A 24 -1.94 5.06 0.04
N VAL A 25 -1.00 5.75 0.69
CA VAL A 25 -0.21 5.25 1.83
C VAL A 25 0.20 6.41 2.73
N CYS A 26 0.86 6.10 3.84
CA CYS A 26 1.44 7.08 4.76
C CYS A 26 0.44 8.12 5.29
N HIS A 27 -0.83 7.76 5.43
CA HIS A 27 -1.93 8.67 5.82
C HIS A 27 -2.00 9.94 4.95
N GLY A 28 -1.68 9.83 3.66
CA GLY A 28 -1.72 10.96 2.71
C GLY A 28 -0.47 11.85 2.73
N LYS A 29 0.56 11.52 3.51
CA LYS A 29 1.83 12.30 3.49
C LYS A 29 2.54 12.15 2.15
N ALA A 30 2.81 13.28 1.50
CA ALA A 30 3.42 13.31 0.17
C ALA A 30 4.92 12.95 0.16
N ALA A 31 5.67 13.23 1.24
CA ALA A 31 7.14 13.12 1.21
C ALA A 31 7.67 11.72 0.86
N PRO A 32 7.14 10.61 1.41
CA PRO A 32 7.57 9.27 0.99
C PRO A 32 7.20 8.95 -0.46
N LEU A 33 6.03 9.37 -0.91
CA LEU A 33 5.51 9.13 -2.26
C LEU A 33 6.28 9.88 -3.35
N ARG A 34 6.78 11.09 -3.06
CA ARG A 34 7.61 11.87 -3.99
C ARG A 34 8.94 11.21 -4.37
N ARG A 35 9.32 10.13 -3.68
CA ARG A 35 10.55 9.36 -3.98
C ARG A 35 10.30 8.28 -5.03
N LEU A 36 9.05 7.94 -5.31
CA LEU A 36 8.66 6.99 -6.35
C LEU A 36 8.92 7.61 -7.72
N SER A 37 9.28 6.76 -8.67
CA SER A 37 9.39 7.12 -10.08
C SER A 37 8.58 6.14 -10.92
N ALA A 38 8.14 6.58 -12.10
CA ALA A 38 7.51 5.66 -13.06
C ALA A 38 8.46 4.48 -13.36
N GLY A 39 7.92 3.26 -13.33
CA GLY A 39 8.70 2.03 -13.45
C GLY A 39 9.18 1.43 -12.13
N ASP A 40 9.06 2.13 -11.00
CA ASP A 40 9.25 1.51 -9.69
C ASP A 40 8.14 0.48 -9.41
N THR A 41 8.48 -0.55 -8.65
CA THR A 41 7.52 -1.56 -8.19
C THR A 41 7.13 -1.31 -6.75
N VAL A 42 5.83 -1.39 -6.45
CA VAL A 42 5.29 -1.33 -5.09
C VAL A 42 4.58 -2.63 -4.76
N ILE A 43 4.94 -3.24 -3.64
CA ILE A 43 4.30 -4.44 -3.09
C ILE A 43 3.60 -4.05 -1.80
N TYR A 44 2.34 -4.46 -1.61
CA TYR A 44 1.63 -4.22 -0.36
C TYR A 44 1.78 -5.38 0.61
N TYR A 45 2.04 -5.05 1.87
CA TYR A 45 1.86 -5.96 3.01
C TYR A 45 0.70 -5.49 3.86
N SER A 46 -0.23 -6.40 4.15
CA SER A 46 -1.41 -6.13 4.95
C SER A 46 -1.32 -6.79 6.31
N PRO A 47 -1.12 -6.03 7.40
CA PRO A 47 -1.13 -6.61 8.74
C PRO A 47 -2.53 -7.03 9.18
N VAL A 48 -3.56 -6.29 8.75
CA VAL A 48 -4.97 -6.50 9.10
C VAL A 48 -5.86 -6.44 7.86
N GLU A 49 -7.03 -7.07 7.92
CA GLU A 49 -7.99 -7.07 6.82
C GLU A 49 -8.61 -5.69 6.59
N ARG A 50 -9.09 -5.06 7.66
CA ARG A 50 -9.79 -3.75 7.63
C ARG A 50 -9.06 -2.71 8.46
N PHE A 51 -9.16 -1.45 8.03
CA PHE A 51 -8.56 -0.33 8.75
C PHE A 51 -9.20 -0.18 10.14
N GLY A 52 -8.38 -0.06 11.18
CA GLY A 52 -8.83 -0.03 12.58
C GLY A 52 -9.34 -1.36 13.14
N GLY A 53 -9.39 -2.42 12.33
CA GLY A 53 -9.77 -3.76 12.74
C GLY A 53 -8.65 -4.52 13.46
N LYS A 54 -9.02 -5.65 14.07
CA LYS A 54 -8.09 -6.58 14.73
C LYS A 54 -7.93 -7.91 13.99
N THR A 55 -8.73 -8.17 12.97
CA THR A 55 -8.63 -9.38 12.15
C THR A 55 -7.31 -9.35 11.39
N LEU A 56 -6.45 -10.32 11.67
CA LEU A 56 -5.12 -10.43 11.09
C LEU A 56 -5.22 -10.86 9.63
N CYS A 57 -4.44 -10.20 8.77
CA CYS A 57 -4.25 -10.60 7.37
C CYS A 57 -2.84 -11.14 7.15
N GLN A 58 -1.83 -10.44 7.69
CA GLN A 58 -0.41 -10.79 7.72
C GLN A 58 0.16 -11.39 6.42
N SER A 59 -0.25 -10.86 5.28
CA SER A 59 0.15 -11.35 3.95
C SER A 59 0.40 -10.20 2.98
N PHE A 60 1.07 -10.51 1.88
CA PHE A 60 1.16 -9.58 0.75
C PHE A 60 -0.14 -9.60 -0.06
N THR A 61 -0.65 -8.44 -0.45
CA THR A 61 -2.00 -8.24 -1.00
C THR A 61 -2.05 -7.32 -2.22
#